data_AF-A0A1R0GHC5-F1
#
_entry.id   AF-A0A1R0GHC5-F1
#
_cell.length_a   1.000
_cell.length_b   1.000
_cell.length_c   1.000
_cell.angle_alpha   90.00
_cell.angle_beta   90.00
_cell.angle_gamma   90.00
#
_symmetry.space_group_name_H-M   'P 1'
#
loop_
_entity.id
_entity.type
_entity.pdbx_description
1 polymer ?
#
loop_
_entity_poly.entity_id
_entity_poly.type
_entity_poly.pdbx_seq_one_letter_code
_entity_poly.pdbx_strand_id
1 'polypeptide(L)'
;MESNLSREEICEKVIQLFLEVIGFIDRSQVTEQTDFIHDFEIIDDDLTCFVMQIKWQFDLRATQEDWNGITTIEQIVELIVRSGEATDAIAGKPGSHS
;
A
#
# COMPACT_ATOMS: atom_id res chain seq x y z
N MET A 1 14.09 -11.84 12.01
CA MET A 1 14.52 -10.60 11.35
C MET A 1 13.27 -9.77 11.16
N GLU A 2 13.03 -8.83 12.05
CA GLU A 2 12.00 -7.80 11.86
C GLU A 2 12.59 -6.78 10.89
N SER A 3 12.53 -7.10 9.59
CA SER A 3 12.91 -6.14 8.55
C SER A 3 11.79 -5.11 8.47
N ASN A 4 11.97 -3.98 9.14
CA ASN A 4 11.26 -2.75 8.78
C ASN A 4 11.67 -2.43 7.34
N LEU A 5 10.78 -2.73 6.40
CA LEU A 5 10.98 -2.37 4.99
C LEU A 5 11.09 -0.85 4.90
N SER A 6 12.09 -0.38 4.16
CA SER A 6 12.21 1.05 3.84
C SER A 6 11.04 1.51 2.95
N ARG A 7 10.72 2.82 2.95
CA ARG A 7 9.71 3.40 2.05
C ARG A 7 9.95 3.01 0.59
N GLU A 8 11.22 2.96 0.17
CA GLU A 8 11.64 2.59 -1.17
C GLU A 8 11.31 1.11 -1.48
N GLU A 9 11.58 0.20 -0.55
CA GLU A 9 11.22 -1.22 -0.70
C GLU A 9 9.70 -1.44 -0.70
N ILE A 10 8.96 -0.69 0.11
CA ILE A 10 7.50 -0.69 0.10
C ILE A 10 7.01 -0.20 -1.25
N CYS A 11 7.54 0.92 -1.76
CA CYS A 11 7.17 1.48 -3.05
C CYS A 11 7.38 0.47 -4.18
N GLU A 12 8.56 -0.15 -4.27
CA GLU A 12 8.82 -1.18 -5.29
C GLU A 12 7.88 -2.37 -5.17
N LYS A 13 7.56 -2.84 -3.95
CA LYS A 13 6.59 -3.92 -3.73
C LYS A 13 5.18 -3.55 -4.18
N VAL A 14 4.73 -2.32 -3.87
CA VAL A 14 3.41 -1.83 -4.28
C VAL A 14 3.34 -1.73 -5.80
N ILE A 15 4.38 -1.22 -6.45
CA ILE A 15 4.46 -1.14 -7.92
C ILE A 15 4.45 -2.54 -8.53
N GLN A 16 5.22 -3.50 -7.98
CA GLN A 16 5.21 -4.88 -8.47
C GLN A 16 3.82 -5.51 -8.38
N LEU A 17 3.15 -5.39 -7.22
CA LEU A 17 1.78 -5.89 -7.04
C LEU A 17 0.81 -5.23 -8.02
N PHE A 18 0.94 -3.92 -8.25
CA PHE A 18 0.12 -3.21 -9.21
C PHE A 18 0.31 -3.79 -10.62
N LEU A 19 1.55 -3.97 -11.08
CA LEU A 19 1.84 -4.55 -12.39
C LEU A 19 1.34 -6.00 -12.52
N GLU A 20 1.43 -6.80 -11.45
CA GLU A 20 0.96 -8.19 -11.43
C GLU A 20 -0.57 -8.29 -11.51
N VAL A 21 -1.29 -7.42 -10.82
CA VAL A 21 -2.77 -7.41 -10.83
C VAL A 21 -3.30 -6.87 -12.14
N ILE A 22 -2.73 -5.76 -12.62
CA ILE A 22 -3.21 -5.10 -13.83
C ILE A 22 -2.75 -5.82 -15.09
N GLY A 23 -1.53 -6.37 -15.09
CA GLY A 23 -1.04 -7.29 -16.12
C GLY A 23 -0.79 -6.72 -17.53
N PHE A 24 -1.24 -5.50 -17.82
CA PHE A 24 -1.10 -4.85 -19.14
C PHE A 24 -0.18 -3.62 -19.17
N ILE A 25 0.37 -3.21 -18.02
CA ILE A 25 1.22 -2.01 -17.90
C ILE A 25 2.69 -2.43 -17.78
N ASP A 26 3.59 -1.68 -18.42
CA ASP A 26 5.03 -1.90 -18.28
C ASP A 26 5.60 -1.14 -17.06
N ARG A 27 6.55 -1.76 -16.34
CA ARG A 27 7.19 -1.13 -15.17
C ARG A 27 7.78 0.25 -15.48
N SER A 28 8.30 0.47 -16.69
CA SER A 28 8.86 1.77 -17.10
C SER A 28 7.83 2.90 -17.20
N GLN A 29 6.53 2.55 -17.26
CA GLN A 29 5.43 3.51 -17.31
C GLN A 29 4.90 3.90 -15.94
N VAL A 30 5.31 3.18 -14.88
CA VAL A 30 4.79 3.39 -13.52
C VAL A 30 5.84 4.08 -12.65
N THR A 31 5.42 5.11 -11.95
CA THR A 31 6.21 5.83 -10.93
C THR A 31 5.38 5.97 -9.66
N GLU A 32 5.99 6.43 -8.57
CA GLU A 32 5.23 6.67 -7.33
C GLU A 32 4.15 7.76 -7.50
N GLN A 33 4.37 8.72 -8.42
CA GLN A 33 3.43 9.82 -8.70
C GLN A 33 2.35 9.46 -9.71
N THR A 34 2.40 8.26 -10.27
CA THR A 34 1.46 7.82 -11.29
C THR A 34 0.05 7.74 -10.70
N ASP A 35 -0.89 8.40 -11.37
CA ASP A 35 -2.30 8.36 -11.02
C ASP A 35 -2.92 7.17 -11.75
N PHE A 36 -3.02 6.04 -11.07
CA PHE A 36 -3.43 4.80 -11.73
C PHE A 36 -4.90 4.82 -12.17
N ILE A 37 -5.73 5.71 -11.62
CA ILE A 37 -7.13 5.86 -12.05
C ILE A 37 -7.18 6.65 -13.37
N HIS A 38 -6.47 7.78 -13.42
CA HIS A 38 -6.57 8.71 -14.54
C HIS A 38 -5.59 8.41 -15.69
N ASP A 39 -4.38 7.92 -15.41
CA ASP A 39 -3.36 7.64 -16.43
C ASP A 39 -3.60 6.30 -17.16
N PHE A 40 -4.20 5.33 -16.48
CA PHE A 40 -4.40 3.98 -17.00
C PHE A 40 -5.87 3.55 -17.12
N GLU A 41 -6.80 4.42 -16.75
CA GLU A 41 -8.25 4.17 -16.78
C GLU A 41 -8.63 2.86 -16.07
N ILE A 42 -7.95 2.55 -14.96
CA ILE A 42 -8.18 1.34 -14.17
C ILE A 42 -9.58 1.41 -13.55
N ILE A 43 -10.38 0.37 -13.79
CA ILE A 43 -11.77 0.28 -13.33
C ILE A 43 -11.88 -0.38 -11.94
N ASP A 44 -13.02 -0.17 -11.28
CA ASP A 44 -13.29 -0.57 -9.90
C ASP A 44 -12.97 -2.04 -9.57
N ASP A 45 -13.22 -3.00 -10.48
CA ASP A 45 -12.96 -4.42 -10.21
C ASP A 45 -11.45 -4.73 -10.07
N ASP A 46 -10.62 -4.19 -10.98
CA ASP A 46 -9.17 -4.37 -10.94
C ASP A 46 -8.56 -3.63 -9.74
N LEU A 47 -9.07 -2.42 -9.46
CA LEU A 47 -8.66 -1.64 -8.30
C LEU A 47 -9.01 -2.34 -6.98
N THR A 48 -10.20 -2.94 -6.89
CA THR A 48 -10.63 -3.71 -5.73
C THR A 48 -9.70 -4.90 -5.49
N CYS A 49 -9.30 -5.60 -6.55
CA CYS A 49 -8.34 -6.72 -6.45
C CYS A 49 -6.98 -6.25 -5.92
N PHE A 50 -6.47 -5.15 -6.49
CA PHE A 50 -5.20 -4.56 -6.07
C PHE A 50 -5.22 -4.12 -4.60
N VAL A 51 -6.25 -3.38 -4.18
CA VAL A 51 -6.43 -2.93 -2.79
C VAL A 51 -6.53 -4.11 -1.82
N MET A 52 -7.27 -5.17 -2.18
CA MET A 52 -7.36 -6.38 -1.34
C MET A 52 -6.00 -7.05 -1.16
N GLN A 53 -5.19 -7.19 -2.22
CA GLN A 53 -3.86 -7.77 -2.12
C GLN A 53 -2.93 -6.94 -1.24
N ILE A 54 -2.95 -5.61 -1.39
CA ILE A 54 -2.18 -4.69 -0.53
C ILE A 54 -2.58 -4.86 0.94
N LYS A 55 -3.88 -4.93 1.23
CA LYS A 55 -4.36 -5.12 2.61
C LYS A 55 -3.87 -6.42 3.22
N TRP A 56 -3.84 -7.51 2.46
CA TRP A 56 -3.36 -8.80 2.95
C TRP A 56 -1.83 -8.87 3.09
N GLN A 57 -1.07 -8.29 2.15
CA GLN A 57 0.39 -8.33 2.17
C GLN A 57 0.98 -7.50 3.32
N PHE A 58 0.33 -6.39 3.68
CA PHE A 58 0.81 -5.44 4.68
C PHE A 58 -0.01 -5.43 5.99
N ASP A 59 -0.92 -6.39 6.20
CA ASP A 59 -1.85 -6.45 7.34
C ASP A 59 -2.57 -5.11 7.62
N LEU A 60 -2.95 -4.39 6.56
CA LEU A 60 -3.54 -3.06 6.68
C LEU A 60 -4.97 -3.12 7.20
N ARG A 61 -5.19 -2.41 8.31
CA ARG A 61 -6.51 -2.15 8.87
C ARG A 61 -7.00 -0.75 8.48
N ALA A 62 -7.15 -0.53 7.17
CA ALA A 62 -7.66 0.72 6.62
C ALA A 62 -9.17 0.61 6.28
N THR A 63 -9.90 1.68 6.58
CA THR A 63 -11.35 1.82 6.29
C THR A 63 -11.57 2.20 4.84
N GLN A 64 -12.81 2.09 4.33
CA GLN A 64 -13.14 2.54 2.98
C GLN A 64 -12.83 4.04 2.78
N GLU A 65 -13.03 4.87 3.81
CA GLU A 65 -12.74 6.30 3.74
C GLU A 65 -11.24 6.58 3.53
N ASP A 66 -10.35 5.76 4.08
CA ASP A 66 -8.91 5.87 3.85
C ASP A 66 -8.54 5.62 2.38
N TRP A 67 -9.32 4.79 1.67
CA TRP A 67 -9.07 4.43 0.26
C TRP A 67 -9.76 5.35 -0.74
N ASN A 68 -10.89 5.98 -0.38
CA ASN A 68 -11.68 6.80 -1.32
C ASN A 68 -10.93 7.99 -1.92
N GLY A 69 -9.84 8.45 -1.30
CA GLY A 69 -9.01 9.55 -1.80
C GLY A 69 -7.69 9.11 -2.45
N ILE A 70 -7.45 7.80 -2.56
CA ILE A 70 -6.19 7.26 -3.05
C ILE A 70 -6.29 7.04 -4.56
N THR A 71 -5.42 7.73 -5.28
CA THR A 71 -5.32 7.73 -6.75
C THR A 71 -3.89 7.45 -7.21
N THR A 72 -2.90 7.63 -6.33
CA THR A 72 -1.48 7.44 -6.66
C THR A 72 -0.82 6.35 -5.81
N ILE A 73 0.27 5.78 -6.35
CA ILE A 73 1.08 4.78 -5.65
C ILE A 73 1.70 5.36 -4.37
N GLU A 74 2.18 6.62 -4.41
CA GLU A 74 2.72 7.32 -3.25
C GLU A 74 1.74 7.34 -2.08
N GLN A 75 0.46 7.64 -2.33
CA GLN A 75 -0.56 7.67 -1.28
C GLN A 75 -0.76 6.29 -0.62
N ILE A 76 -0.66 5.21 -1.39
CA ILE A 76 -0.70 3.83 -0.85
C ILE A 76 0.51 3.58 0.04
N VAL A 77 1.70 3.96 -0.42
CA VAL A 77 2.95 3.82 0.34
C VAL A 77 2.87 4.59 1.65
N GLU A 78 2.38 5.83 1.63
CA GLU A 78 2.16 6.64 2.83
C GLU A 78 1.18 5.97 3.81
N LEU A 79 0.09 5.40 3.29
CA LEU A 79 -0.87 4.67 4.12
C LEU A 79 -0.22 3.44 4.80
N ILE A 80 0.63 2.72 4.07
CA ILE A 80 1.39 1.57 4.60
C ILE A 80 2.34 1.99 5.70
N VAL A 81 3.16 3.01 5.43
CA VAL A 81 4.15 3.52 6.40
C VAL A 81 3.44 3.98 7.68
N ARG A 82 2.37 4.77 7.55
CA ARG A 82 1.58 5.26 8.69
C ARG A 82 0.95 4.13 9.50
N SER A 83 0.55 3.04 8.84
CA SER A 83 -0.05 1.89 9.50
C SER A 83 0.98 1.01 10.21
N GLY A 84 2.19 0.90 9.66
CA GLY A 84 3.32 0.21 10.31
C GLY A 84 3.79 0.92 11.58
N GLU A 85 3.85 2.25 11.58
CA GLU A 85 4.15 3.05 12.78
C GLU A 85 3.10 2.87 13.88
N ALA A 86 1.81 2.77 13.51
CA ALA A 86 0.73 2.55 14.45
C ALA A 86 0.78 1.17 15.11
N THR A 87 1.25 0.14 14.41
CA THR A 87 1.42 -1.22 14.96
C THR A 87 2.58 -1.31 15.96
N ASP A 88 3.66 -0.55 15.77
CA ASP A 88 4.77 -0.48 16.71
C ASP A 88 4.40 0.33 17.97
N ALA A 89 3.66 1.42 17.80
CA ALA A 89 3.18 2.27 18.89
C ALA A 89 2.23 1.54 19.87
N ILE A 90 1.45 0.56 19.42
CA ILE A 90 0.60 -0.28 20.29
C ILE A 90 1.38 -1.44 20.94
N ALA A 91 2.46 -1.91 20.31
CA ALA A 91 3.32 -2.97 20.85
C ALA A 91 4.33 -2.44 21.88
N GLY A 92 4.61 -1.13 21.89
CA GLY A 92 5.58 -0.46 22.76
C GLY A 92 5.18 -0.17 24.21
N LYS A 93 4.09 -0.75 24.75
CA LYS A 93 3.83 -0.71 26.21
C LYS A 93 4.09 -2.09 26.82
N PRO A 94 5.30 -2.36 27.36
CA PRO A 94 5.41 -3.39 28.38
C PRO A 94 4.56 -2.93 29.56
N GLY A 95 3.41 -3.58 29.74
CA GLY A 95 2.67 -3.51 30.97
C GLY A 95 3.56 -4.03 32.09
N SER A 96 4.23 -3.12 32.79
CA SER A 96 4.69 -3.36 34.15
C SER A 96 3.44 -3.66 34.97
N HIS A 97 3.11 -4.94 35.15
CA HIS A 97 2.22 -5.41 36.18
C HIS A 97 2.89 -6.60 36.87
N SER A 98 3.43 -6.24 38.04
CA SER A 98 3.63 -7.04 39.26
C SER A 98 4.57 -8.23 39.24
#